data_AF-A0A803R5I1-F1
#
_entry.id   AF-A0A803R5I1-F1
#
_cell.length_a   1.000
_cell.length_b   1.000
_cell.length_c   1.000
_cell.angle_alpha   90.00
_cell.angle_beta   90.00
_cell.angle_gamma   90.00
#
_symmetry.space_group_name_H-M   'P 1'
#
loop_
_entity.id
_entity.type
_entity.pdbx_description
1 polymer ?
#
loop_
_entity_poly.entity_id
_entity_poly.type
_entity_poly.pdbx_seq_one_letter_code
_entity_poly.pdbx_strand_id
1 'polypeptide(L)'
;MLVLAAVIKAGASREHEILAEIRDAVFSFIRKMEPKRVMDTMLVSRVRILYIRSLLARSPELQSIKVSSVDRFLEKANSGRSRSSSRGNSPGRSPVRYADEHIQGFKVNLKPERKSKFSSVVSKIRGLDQDTLKQQVTGGKLREILEEAKSFAIGNKALAALFVHTPAGELQRQIRTWLAGNFDFLSVTGDDASGGTTGQLELLSTTIMDGWMAGLGAAVPPSTDALGQLLSEYAKRVFSSQLQHLKDIAGTLATEEAEDAPQVAKLRSALESVDHKRRKILQQMRNDAALLTLEVGSPPIQNPSTAAEDARLASLISLDGILKQVKDTVRQSSVSILSKSKKKAMLASLDELSERMPSLLNIDHPCAQRHIADARQMIETIPEEDDRIQEPSRSRRSSRDFGTGTEVDVAQWNVLQFNTGSANPFIIKCGANSNSELVIKADARVQEPKGGEIVRVVPKPPVLENMSLEEMKQVFSELPEALSLLALARTADGTRARYSRLYRTLAMKVPSLRDLVGELEKGGVLKDTKA
;
A
#
# COMPACT_ATOMS: atom_id res chain seq x y z
N MET A 1 13.02 10.86 17.66
CA MET A 1 13.95 11.86 17.09
C MET A 1 15.27 11.24 16.62
N LEU A 2 16.02 10.52 17.46
CA LEU A 2 17.28 9.89 17.03
C LEU A 2 17.13 8.89 15.87
N VAL A 3 16.07 8.07 15.87
CA VAL A 3 15.75 7.14 14.76
C VAL A 3 15.44 7.90 13.46
N LEU A 4 14.69 9.01 13.55
CA LEU A 4 14.39 9.88 12.40
C LEU A 4 15.64 10.55 11.85
N ALA A 5 16.52 11.04 12.74
CA ALA A 5 17.79 11.63 12.36
C ALA A 5 18.76 10.61 11.74
N ALA A 6 18.76 9.36 12.23
CA ALA A 6 19.56 8.26 11.67
C ALA A 6 19.07 7.84 10.27
N VAL A 7 17.75 7.78 10.07
CA VAL A 7 17.14 7.49 8.76
C VAL A 7 17.35 8.63 7.76
N ILE A 8 17.46 9.89 8.21
CA ILE A 8 17.82 11.03 7.34
C ILE A 8 19.30 11.00 6.91
N LYS A 9 20.19 10.38 7.70
CA LYS A 9 21.65 10.46 7.52
C LYS A 9 22.25 9.34 6.66
N ALA A 10 21.50 8.28 6.31
CA ALA A 10 22.05 7.07 5.69
C ALA A 10 22.07 7.06 4.15
N GLY A 11 21.40 8.00 3.46
CA GLY A 11 21.48 8.36 2.05
C GLY A 11 21.42 7.26 0.99
N ALA A 12 20.54 6.24 1.08
CA ALA A 12 20.52 5.11 0.13
C ALA A 12 19.11 4.58 -0.23
N SER A 13 19.00 3.81 -1.32
CA SER A 13 17.75 3.21 -1.84
C SER A 13 16.97 2.35 -0.82
N ARG A 14 17.66 1.77 0.17
CA ARG A 14 17.09 1.02 1.30
C ARG A 14 16.25 1.89 2.26
N GLU A 15 16.36 3.22 2.18
CA GLU A 15 15.62 4.17 3.02
C GLU A 15 14.15 4.27 2.64
N HIS A 16 13.79 4.09 1.37
CA HIS A 16 12.39 4.17 0.96
C HIS A 16 11.53 3.04 1.54
N GLU A 17 12.13 1.86 1.75
CA GLU A 17 11.48 0.71 2.40
C GLU A 17 11.35 0.93 3.90
N ILE A 18 12.44 1.34 4.57
CA ILE A 18 12.44 1.61 6.02
C ILE A 18 11.47 2.76 6.35
N LEU A 19 11.48 3.84 5.55
CA LEU A 19 10.53 4.96 5.70
C LEU A 19 9.09 4.47 5.54
N ALA A 20 8.80 3.58 4.58
CA ALA A 20 7.47 3.00 4.43
C ALA A 20 7.05 2.16 5.64
N GLU A 21 7.97 1.39 6.24
CA GLU A 21 7.70 0.55 7.42
C GLU A 21 7.40 1.38 8.69
N ILE A 22 8.11 2.50 8.90
CA ILE A 22 7.94 3.33 10.11
C ILE A 22 6.98 4.51 9.91
N ARG A 23 6.43 4.68 8.71
CA ARG A 23 5.59 5.80 8.30
C ARG A 23 4.48 6.11 9.30
N ASP A 24 3.71 5.10 9.66
CA ASP A 24 2.52 5.27 10.50
C ASP A 24 2.92 5.65 11.94
N ALA A 25 3.99 5.07 12.46
CA ALA A 25 4.53 5.41 13.78
C ALA A 25 5.08 6.85 13.82
N VAL A 26 5.80 7.26 12.76
CA VAL A 26 6.38 8.60 12.65
C VAL A 26 5.30 9.66 12.55
N PHE A 27 4.32 9.49 11.68
CA PHE A 27 3.26 10.49 11.53
C PHE A 27 2.30 10.51 12.71
N SER A 28 2.01 9.36 13.34
CA SER A 28 1.27 9.32 14.61
C SER A 28 2.01 10.08 15.71
N PHE A 29 3.34 9.94 15.79
CA PHE A 29 4.17 10.71 16.72
C PHE A 29 4.12 12.20 16.41
N ILE A 30 4.36 12.61 15.16
CA ILE A 30 4.31 14.03 14.74
C ILE A 30 2.96 14.64 15.13
N ARG A 31 1.85 13.99 14.75
CA ARG A 31 0.49 14.46 15.06
C ARG A 31 0.21 14.62 16.56
N LYS A 32 0.71 13.69 17.39
CA LYS A 32 0.56 13.78 18.86
C LYS A 32 1.38 14.92 19.48
N MET A 33 2.47 15.31 18.82
CA MET A 33 3.42 16.29 19.33
C MET A 33 3.19 17.70 18.74
N GLU A 34 2.54 17.81 17.59
CA GLU A 34 2.20 19.09 16.92
C GLU A 34 1.49 20.09 17.85
N PRO A 35 0.41 19.71 18.57
CA PRO A 35 -0.26 20.65 19.48
C PRO A 35 0.62 21.14 20.63
N LYS A 36 1.66 20.38 20.99
CA LYS A 36 2.56 20.69 22.11
C LYS A 36 3.67 21.68 21.72
N ARG A 37 3.90 21.91 20.41
CA ARG A 37 4.94 22.82 19.89
C ARG A 37 6.36 22.57 20.43
N VAL A 38 6.67 21.31 20.78
CA VAL A 38 7.99 20.92 21.33
C VAL A 38 8.91 20.27 20.29
N MET A 39 8.48 20.14 19.04
CA MET A 39 9.28 19.55 17.98
C MET A 39 10.14 20.60 17.28
N ASP A 40 11.35 20.20 16.88
CA ASP A 40 12.15 20.95 15.93
C ASP A 40 11.46 20.95 14.56
N THR A 41 11.01 22.13 14.12
CA THR A 41 10.27 22.30 12.88
C THR A 41 11.12 22.05 11.63
N MET A 42 12.44 22.28 11.69
CA MET A 42 13.34 21.93 10.59
C MET A 42 13.44 20.41 10.44
N LEU A 43 13.50 19.69 11.56
CA LEU A 43 13.50 18.23 11.52
C LEU A 43 12.18 17.69 10.97
N VAL A 44 11.04 18.24 11.41
CA VAL A 44 9.71 17.90 10.85
C VAL A 44 9.69 18.11 9.34
N SER A 45 10.19 19.26 8.86
CA SER A 45 10.27 19.55 7.42
C SER A 45 11.11 18.53 6.65
N ARG A 46 12.31 18.22 7.14
CA ARG A 46 13.20 17.23 6.49
C ARG A 46 12.52 15.87 6.37
N VAL A 47 11.88 15.41 7.44
CA VAL A 47 11.14 14.14 7.46
C VAL A 47 10.01 14.16 6.43
N ARG A 48 9.16 15.19 6.43
CA ARG A 48 8.02 15.26 5.49
C ARG A 48 8.48 15.39 4.04
N ILE A 49 9.53 16.16 3.76
CA ILE A 49 10.13 16.28 2.42
C ILE A 49 10.59 14.91 1.91
N LEU A 50 11.24 14.10 2.74
CA LEU A 50 11.65 12.73 2.35
C LEU A 50 10.45 11.85 2.00
N TYR A 51 9.38 11.89 2.81
CA TYR A 51 8.16 11.14 2.50
C TYR A 51 7.49 11.59 1.20
N ILE A 52 7.39 12.90 0.98
CA ILE A 52 6.79 13.45 -0.24
C ILE A 52 7.66 13.11 -1.46
N ARG A 53 8.99 13.18 -1.35
CA ARG A 53 9.91 12.78 -2.43
C ARG A 53 9.84 11.29 -2.75
N SER A 54 9.70 10.44 -1.74
CA SER A 54 9.45 9.01 -1.94
C SER A 54 8.11 8.78 -2.68
N LEU A 55 7.06 9.52 -2.34
CA LEU A 55 5.78 9.49 -3.05
C LEU A 55 5.92 9.97 -4.51
N LEU A 56 6.66 11.05 -4.75
CA LEU A 56 6.96 11.60 -6.07
C LEU A 56 7.72 10.60 -6.96
N ALA A 57 8.71 9.90 -6.41
CA ALA A 57 9.50 8.91 -7.14
C ALA A 57 8.65 7.73 -7.63
N ARG A 58 7.56 7.40 -6.92
CA ARG A 58 6.70 6.25 -7.19
C ARG A 58 5.42 6.58 -7.96
N SER A 59 5.12 7.86 -8.17
CA SER A 59 3.82 8.30 -8.69
C SER A 59 3.99 9.26 -9.87
N PRO A 60 3.80 8.81 -11.12
CA PRO A 60 4.01 9.65 -12.31
C PRO A 60 3.04 10.85 -12.36
N GLU A 61 1.87 10.74 -11.75
CA GLU A 61 0.86 11.80 -11.73
C GLU A 61 1.30 13.03 -10.92
N LEU A 62 2.22 12.82 -9.98
CA LEU A 62 2.81 13.90 -9.20
C LEU A 62 4.02 14.52 -9.89
N GLN A 63 4.77 13.75 -10.69
CA GLN A 63 5.93 14.26 -11.45
C GLN A 63 5.53 15.28 -12.52
N SER A 64 4.29 15.19 -13.02
CA SER A 64 3.74 16.14 -13.99
C SER A 64 3.36 17.51 -13.41
N ILE A 65 3.43 17.69 -12.09
CA ILE A 65 3.04 18.93 -11.42
C ILE A 65 4.07 20.02 -11.75
N LYS A 66 3.60 21.11 -12.37
CA LYS A 66 4.42 22.31 -12.60
C LYS A 66 4.53 23.12 -11.32
N VAL A 67 5.75 23.48 -10.93
CA VAL A 67 6.04 24.27 -9.74
C VAL A 67 6.60 25.64 -10.13
N SER A 68 6.23 26.68 -9.38
CA SER A 68 6.76 28.04 -9.55
C SER A 68 8.27 28.07 -9.33
N SER A 69 9.00 28.89 -10.09
CA SER A 69 10.43 29.11 -9.88
C SER A 69 10.72 29.86 -8.57
N VAL A 70 11.93 29.71 -8.06
CA VAL A 70 12.42 30.40 -6.84
C VAL A 70 12.20 31.90 -6.89
N ASP A 71 12.39 32.52 -8.06
CA ASP A 71 12.28 33.97 -8.24
C ASP A 71 10.89 34.52 -7.87
N ARG A 72 9.82 33.71 -8.03
CA ARG A 72 8.46 34.11 -7.63
C ARG A 72 8.28 34.21 -6.12
N PHE A 73 9.18 33.60 -5.34
CA PHE A 73 9.15 33.64 -3.88
C PHE A 73 10.11 34.66 -3.30
N LEU A 74 10.86 35.42 -4.11
CA LEU A 74 11.84 36.39 -3.65
C LEU A 74 11.54 37.78 -4.20
N GLU A 75 11.49 38.77 -3.32
CA GLU A 75 11.24 40.17 -3.65
C GLU A 75 12.32 41.09 -3.08
N LYS A 76 12.67 42.15 -3.81
CA LYS A 76 13.56 43.21 -3.31
C LYS A 76 12.77 44.26 -2.54
N ALA A 77 13.18 44.55 -1.31
CA ALA A 77 12.62 45.53 -0.36
C ALA A 77 12.07 46.86 -0.90
N ASN A 78 12.61 47.37 -2.01
CA ASN A 78 12.40 48.73 -2.50
C ASN A 78 12.08 48.83 -4.00
N SER A 79 11.69 47.73 -4.66
CA SER A 79 11.14 47.83 -6.02
C SER A 79 9.73 48.41 -5.93
N GLY A 80 9.61 49.72 -6.11
CA GLY A 80 8.32 50.40 -6.22
C GLY A 80 7.44 49.68 -7.25
N ARG A 81 6.23 49.31 -6.82
CA ARG A 81 5.03 48.93 -7.59
C ARG A 81 5.26 48.92 -9.11
N SER A 82 5.84 47.84 -9.65
CA SER A 82 5.93 47.67 -11.10
C SER A 82 4.52 47.37 -11.62
N ARG A 83 4.03 48.28 -12.47
CA ARG A 83 2.71 48.24 -13.09
C ARG A 83 2.51 46.92 -13.83
N SER A 84 1.32 46.36 -13.68
CA SER A 84 0.80 45.26 -14.49
C SER A 84 0.94 45.57 -15.98
N SER A 85 1.60 44.70 -16.73
CA SER A 85 1.49 44.67 -18.19
C SER A 85 0.38 43.70 -18.56
N SER A 86 -0.82 44.24 -18.80
CA SER A 86 -1.90 43.54 -19.48
C SER A 86 -1.48 43.24 -20.92
N ARG A 87 -1.32 41.96 -21.27
CA ARG A 87 -1.31 41.51 -22.67
C ARG A 87 -2.29 40.35 -22.82
N GLY A 88 -3.12 40.48 -23.85
CA GLY A 88 -4.45 39.90 -23.99
C GLY A 88 -4.54 38.38 -24.00
N ASN A 89 -5.68 37.87 -23.53
CA ASN A 89 -6.11 36.50 -23.72
C ASN A 89 -7.20 36.47 -24.80
N SER A 90 -6.91 35.78 -25.90
CA SER A 90 -7.91 35.21 -26.82
C SER A 90 -8.52 33.95 -26.20
N PRO A 91 -9.78 33.59 -26.53
CA PRO A 91 -10.45 32.43 -25.93
C PRO A 91 -10.09 31.16 -26.71
N GLY A 92 -9.28 30.29 -26.12
CA GLY A 92 -8.95 28.99 -26.69
C GLY A 92 -8.55 27.99 -25.61
N ARG A 93 -9.47 27.07 -25.31
CA ARG A 93 -9.37 25.84 -24.48
C ARG A 93 -8.02 25.63 -23.75
N SER A 94 -8.03 25.76 -22.42
CA SER A 94 -6.90 25.41 -21.55
C SER A 94 -7.25 24.26 -20.59
N PRO A 95 -6.33 23.28 -20.39
CA PRO A 95 -6.46 22.28 -19.34
C PRO A 95 -6.23 22.94 -17.96
N VAL A 96 -6.82 22.33 -16.94
CA VAL A 96 -6.89 22.76 -15.53
C VAL A 96 -5.62 23.47 -15.04
N ARG A 97 -5.68 24.81 -14.95
CA ARG A 97 -4.71 25.63 -14.23
C ARG A 97 -5.13 25.68 -12.77
N TYR A 98 -4.28 25.21 -11.86
CA TYR A 98 -4.37 25.66 -10.46
C TYR A 98 -3.99 27.15 -10.43
N ALA A 99 -4.71 27.90 -9.61
CA ALA A 99 -4.78 29.35 -9.55
C ALA A 99 -3.46 30.09 -9.83
N ASP A 100 -3.57 31.15 -10.63
CA ASP A 100 -2.64 32.28 -10.65
C ASP A 100 -2.82 33.06 -9.33
N GLU A 101 -2.48 32.43 -8.21
CA GLU A 101 -2.36 33.13 -6.93
C GLU A 101 -1.16 34.06 -7.06
N HIS A 102 -1.39 35.36 -6.90
CA HIS A 102 -0.33 36.35 -6.78
C HIS A 102 0.47 36.01 -5.52
N ILE A 103 1.56 35.24 -5.67
CA ILE A 103 2.45 34.91 -4.56
C ILE A 103 3.11 36.21 -4.16
N GLN A 104 2.71 36.78 -3.03
CA GLN A 104 3.50 37.82 -2.38
C GLN A 104 4.85 37.19 -2.05
N GLY A 105 5.95 37.72 -2.58
CA GLY A 105 7.27 37.14 -2.37
C GLY A 105 7.89 37.55 -1.04
N PHE A 106 8.89 36.77 -0.61
CA PHE A 106 9.69 37.05 0.57
C PHE A 106 10.58 38.27 0.32
N LYS A 107 10.37 39.33 1.10
CA LYS A 107 11.12 40.58 0.94
C LYS A 107 12.50 40.48 1.58
N VAL A 108 13.53 40.48 0.75
CA VAL A 108 14.93 40.47 1.20
C VAL A 108 15.38 41.92 1.46
N ASN A 109 15.43 42.30 2.73
CA ASN A 109 15.80 43.64 3.19
C ASN A 109 17.29 43.76 3.53
N LEU A 110 18.13 43.87 2.50
CA LEU A 110 19.57 44.15 2.67
C LEU A 110 19.84 45.62 2.37
N LYS A 111 19.90 46.45 3.42
CA LYS A 111 20.37 47.83 3.30
C LYS A 111 21.90 47.82 3.43
N PRO A 112 22.66 48.53 2.57
CA PRO A 112 24.04 48.86 2.90
C PRO A 112 23.99 49.74 4.15
N GLU A 113 24.76 49.41 5.20
CA GLU A 113 24.82 50.23 6.41
C GLU A 113 25.21 51.66 6.03
N ARG A 114 24.26 52.59 6.12
CA ARG A 114 24.56 54.02 6.00
C ARG A 114 25.32 54.42 7.25
N LYS A 115 26.61 54.72 7.07
CA LYS A 115 27.50 55.30 8.09
C LYS A 115 26.78 56.38 8.89
N SER A 116 26.54 56.14 10.18
CA SER A 116 26.21 57.21 11.12
C SER A 116 27.45 58.10 11.25
N LYS A 117 27.32 59.41 11.03
CA LYS A 117 28.45 60.36 11.07
C LYS A 117 29.22 60.30 12.41
N PHE A 118 28.56 59.86 13.49
CA PHE A 118 29.13 59.71 14.82
C PHE A 118 30.03 58.47 15.01
N SER A 119 29.84 57.39 14.24
CA SER A 119 30.73 56.20 14.35
C SER A 119 32.10 56.45 13.71
N SER A 120 32.17 57.35 12.71
CA SER A 120 33.44 57.66 12.04
C SER A 120 34.45 58.41 12.92
N VAL A 121 33.97 59.16 13.91
CA VAL A 121 34.82 59.95 14.82
C VAL A 121 35.39 59.08 15.94
N VAL A 122 34.58 58.19 16.50
CA VAL A 122 35.01 57.29 17.59
C VAL A 122 35.96 56.20 17.07
N SER A 123 35.76 55.70 15.85
CA SER A 123 36.66 54.72 15.24
C SER A 123 38.03 55.29 14.86
N LYS A 124 38.14 56.60 14.58
CA LYS A 124 39.44 57.25 14.31
C LYS A 124 40.30 57.42 15.55
N ILE A 125 39.71 57.46 16.76
CA ILE A 125 40.44 57.63 18.02
C ILE A 125 41.06 56.31 18.51
N ARG A 126 40.58 55.15 18.02
CA ARG A 126 41.05 53.82 18.47
C ARG A 126 42.02 53.12 17.50
N GLY A 127 42.42 53.74 16.39
CA GLY A 127 43.47 53.19 15.51
C GLY A 127 43.18 51.80 14.93
N LEU A 128 41.90 51.45 14.73
CA LEU A 128 41.50 50.22 14.04
C LEU A 128 41.30 50.51 12.56
N ASP A 129 42.05 49.79 11.72
CA ASP A 129 41.99 49.89 10.27
C ASP A 129 40.56 49.67 9.76
N GLN A 130 40.00 50.69 9.11
CA GLN A 130 38.55 50.90 8.99
C GLN A 130 37.97 50.36 7.68
N ASP A 131 38.78 49.75 6.81
CA ASP A 131 38.34 49.35 5.46
C ASP A 131 37.86 47.90 5.36
N THR A 132 38.23 47.02 6.28
CA THR A 132 37.88 45.59 6.23
C THR A 132 36.53 45.25 6.88
N LEU A 133 35.97 46.13 7.71
CA LEU A 133 34.73 45.86 8.46
C LEU A 133 33.44 46.29 7.72
N LYS A 134 33.54 46.82 6.50
CA LYS A 134 32.55 47.76 5.94
C LYS A 134 31.32 47.17 5.23
N GLN A 135 31.20 45.85 5.06
CA GLN A 135 30.13 45.27 4.22
C GLN A 135 29.55 43.92 4.67
N GLN A 136 29.93 43.40 5.84
CA GLN A 136 29.45 42.10 6.31
C GLN A 136 28.07 42.21 6.99
N VAL A 137 27.14 41.31 6.62
CA VAL A 137 25.84 41.20 7.31
C VAL A 137 26.08 40.79 8.76
N THR A 138 25.63 41.60 9.71
CA THR A 138 25.79 41.32 11.14
C THR A 138 24.95 40.11 11.57
N GLY A 139 25.42 39.36 12.57
CA GLY A 139 24.71 38.18 13.08
C GLY A 139 23.29 38.48 13.59
N GLY A 140 23.04 39.69 14.09
CA GLY A 140 21.69 40.15 14.45
C GLY A 140 20.77 40.27 13.24
N LYS A 141 21.27 40.78 12.10
CA LYS A 141 20.50 40.90 10.86
C LYS A 141 20.20 39.54 10.23
N LEU A 142 21.13 38.59 10.32
CA LEU A 142 20.87 37.21 9.88
C LEU A 142 19.75 36.56 10.68
N ARG A 143 19.71 36.78 12.01
CA ARG A 143 18.62 36.28 12.86
C ARG A 143 17.26 36.88 12.48
N GLU A 144 17.22 38.18 12.17
CA GLU A 144 16.01 38.84 11.69
C GLU A 144 15.53 38.23 10.36
N ILE A 145 16.44 38.08 9.38
CA ILE A 145 16.13 37.46 8.08
C ILE A 145 15.63 36.02 8.27
N LEU A 146 16.22 35.26 9.19
CA LEU A 146 15.81 33.90 9.53
C LEU A 146 14.36 33.86 10.01
N GLU A 147 13.98 34.71 10.97
CA GLU A 147 12.63 34.73 11.53
C GLU A 147 11.60 35.31 10.55
N GLU A 148 11.97 36.29 9.72
CA GLU A 148 11.12 36.78 8.64
C GLU A 148 10.88 35.70 7.57
N ALA A 149 11.93 34.98 7.16
CA ALA A 149 11.84 33.87 6.21
C ALA A 149 10.98 32.73 6.78
N LYS A 150 11.17 32.41 8.07
CA LYS A 150 10.32 31.44 8.77
C LYS A 150 8.86 31.86 8.76
N SER A 151 8.56 33.09 9.15
CA SER A 151 7.20 33.63 9.15
C SER A 151 6.54 33.59 7.78
N PHE A 152 7.31 33.90 6.72
CA PHE A 152 6.87 33.82 5.32
C PHE A 152 6.49 32.40 4.88
N ALA A 153 7.20 31.39 5.37
CA ALA A 153 7.01 30.00 4.94
C ALA A 153 5.87 29.28 5.67
N ILE A 154 5.40 29.80 6.81
CA ILE A 154 4.29 29.22 7.56
C ILE A 154 3.04 29.13 6.67
N GLY A 155 2.51 27.91 6.50
CA GLY A 155 1.32 27.66 5.69
C GLY A 155 1.50 27.82 4.17
N ASN A 156 2.71 28.13 3.69
CA ASN A 156 2.95 28.38 2.26
C ASN A 156 3.11 27.06 1.47
N LYS A 157 2.00 26.54 0.96
CA LYS A 157 1.96 25.28 0.18
C LYS A 157 2.71 25.36 -1.14
N ALA A 158 2.72 26.52 -1.79
CA ALA A 158 3.46 26.72 -3.05
C ALA A 158 4.97 26.65 -2.82
N LEU A 159 5.46 27.23 -1.72
CA LEU A 159 6.85 27.10 -1.29
C LEU A 159 7.17 25.65 -0.87
N ALA A 160 6.26 24.98 -0.17
CA ALA A 160 6.40 23.56 0.16
C ALA A 160 6.58 22.70 -1.11
N ALA A 161 5.79 22.97 -2.15
CA ALA A 161 5.90 22.30 -3.45
C ALA A 161 7.28 22.55 -4.09
N LEU A 162 7.79 23.78 -4.04
CA LEU A 162 9.14 24.10 -4.53
C LEU A 162 10.22 23.26 -3.84
N PHE A 163 10.16 23.13 -2.51
CA PHE A 163 11.12 22.36 -1.72
C PHE A 163 11.09 20.85 -2.03
N VAL A 164 9.92 20.26 -2.25
CA VAL A 164 9.83 18.81 -2.50
C VAL A 164 10.24 18.44 -3.92
N HIS A 165 9.93 19.29 -4.90
CA HIS A 165 10.24 19.07 -6.32
C HIS A 165 11.65 19.52 -6.74
N THR A 166 12.31 20.35 -5.94
CA THR A 166 13.65 20.86 -6.25
C THR A 166 14.69 20.26 -5.30
N PRO A 167 15.80 19.68 -5.79
CA PRO A 167 16.91 19.26 -4.95
C PRO A 167 17.46 20.41 -4.08
N ALA A 168 17.89 20.13 -2.85
CA ALA A 168 18.33 21.18 -1.92
C ALA A 168 19.50 22.00 -2.47
N GLY A 169 20.50 21.35 -3.08
CA GLY A 169 21.66 22.05 -3.67
C GLY A 169 21.28 22.93 -4.88
N GLU A 170 20.28 22.52 -5.66
CA GLU A 170 19.72 23.30 -6.76
C GLU A 170 19.01 24.55 -6.24
N LEU A 171 18.13 24.36 -5.24
CA LEU A 171 17.39 25.44 -4.60
C LEU A 171 18.34 26.48 -3.98
N GLN A 172 19.39 26.02 -3.29
CA GLN A 172 20.40 26.91 -2.71
C GLN A 172 21.18 27.66 -3.78
N ARG A 173 21.50 27.02 -4.91
CA ARG A 173 22.15 27.69 -6.05
C ARG A 173 21.25 28.76 -6.66
N GLN A 174 19.96 28.50 -6.82
CA GLN A 174 19.00 29.47 -7.37
C GLN A 174 18.84 30.69 -6.45
N ILE A 175 18.71 30.48 -5.14
CA ILE A 175 18.66 31.59 -4.15
C ILE A 175 19.95 32.43 -4.21
N ARG A 176 21.12 31.78 -4.25
CA ARG A 176 22.42 32.48 -4.39
C ARG A 176 22.49 33.29 -5.68
N THR A 177 22.05 32.72 -6.79
CA THR A 177 22.05 33.38 -8.11
C THR A 177 21.14 34.62 -8.08
N TRP A 178 19.95 34.50 -7.50
CA TRP A 178 19.04 35.62 -7.32
C TRP A 178 19.62 36.72 -6.43
N LEU A 179 20.24 36.36 -5.30
CA LEU A 179 20.89 37.32 -4.39
C LEU A 179 22.03 38.09 -5.08
N ALA A 180 22.90 37.39 -5.81
CA ALA A 180 24.01 38.00 -6.54
C ALA A 180 23.51 38.94 -7.66
N GLY A 181 22.42 38.58 -8.33
CA GLY A 181 21.83 39.41 -9.40
C GLY A 181 21.04 40.63 -8.90
N ASN A 182 20.58 40.63 -7.64
CA ASN A 182 19.75 41.72 -7.09
C ASN A 182 20.50 42.68 -6.16
N PHE A 183 21.68 42.31 -5.68
CA PHE A 183 22.49 43.08 -4.74
C PHE A 183 23.94 43.16 -5.19
N ASP A 184 24.29 44.23 -5.90
CA ASP A 184 25.61 44.44 -6.54
C ASP A 184 26.79 44.36 -5.55
N PHE A 185 26.60 44.74 -4.28
CA PHE A 185 27.65 44.66 -3.27
C PHE A 185 27.97 43.22 -2.84
N LEU A 186 27.08 42.25 -3.11
CA LEU A 186 27.32 40.83 -2.89
C LEU A 186 28.01 40.16 -4.09
N SER A 187 28.04 40.81 -5.26
CA SER A 187 28.62 40.26 -6.50
C SER A 187 30.03 40.78 -6.80
N VAL A 188 30.55 41.75 -6.04
CA VAL A 188 31.94 42.22 -6.20
C VAL A 188 32.91 41.13 -5.75
N THR A 189 33.53 40.46 -6.72
CA THR A 189 34.77 39.70 -6.55
C THR A 189 35.91 40.68 -6.25
N GLY A 190 36.10 41.00 -4.96
CA GLY A 190 37.31 41.68 -4.50
C GLY A 190 38.47 40.69 -4.52
N ASP A 191 39.47 40.97 -5.36
CA ASP A 191 40.56 40.05 -5.74
C ASP A 191 41.60 39.80 -4.63
N ASP A 192 41.51 40.43 -3.45
CA ASP A 192 42.65 40.44 -2.50
C ASP A 192 42.31 40.07 -1.04
N ALA A 193 41.29 39.25 -0.79
CA ALA A 193 41.17 38.60 0.52
C ALA A 193 40.46 37.24 0.41
N SER A 194 41.22 36.18 0.64
CA SER A 194 40.77 34.80 0.76
C SER A 194 39.49 34.67 1.62
N GLY A 195 38.32 34.55 0.96
CA GLY A 195 37.07 34.04 1.57
C GLY A 195 35.93 35.01 1.90
N GLY A 196 36.02 36.32 1.58
CA GLY A 196 35.08 37.33 2.13
C GLY A 196 33.65 37.38 1.57
N THR A 197 33.48 37.59 0.27
CA THR A 197 32.15 37.91 -0.33
C THR A 197 31.34 36.67 -0.72
N THR A 198 32.01 35.63 -1.23
CA THR A 198 31.40 34.31 -1.48
C THR A 198 30.80 33.70 -0.21
N GLY A 199 31.48 33.87 0.94
CA GLY A 199 30.99 33.38 2.24
C GLY A 199 29.73 34.11 2.71
N GLN A 200 29.58 35.40 2.41
CA GLN A 200 28.39 36.18 2.78
C GLN A 200 27.15 35.80 1.96
N LEU A 201 27.33 35.53 0.66
CA LEU A 201 26.25 35.01 -0.20
C LEU A 201 25.78 33.63 0.26
N GLU A 202 26.72 32.76 0.61
CA GLU A 202 26.44 31.43 1.14
C GLU A 202 25.70 31.51 2.47
N LEU A 203 26.17 32.35 3.40
CA LEU A 203 25.53 32.56 4.70
C LEU A 203 24.10 33.10 4.56
N LEU A 204 23.87 34.10 3.70
CA LEU A 204 22.53 34.64 3.45
C LEU A 204 21.60 33.62 2.80
N SER A 205 22.06 32.91 1.78
CA SER A 205 21.26 31.88 1.12
C SER A 205 20.86 30.75 2.06
N THR A 206 21.79 30.33 2.93
CA THR A 206 21.57 29.30 3.95
C THR A 206 20.58 29.80 5.01
N THR A 207 20.73 31.05 5.47
CA THR A 207 19.81 31.67 6.44
C THR A 207 18.37 31.72 5.90
N ILE A 208 18.19 32.12 4.64
CA ILE A 208 16.86 32.15 4.01
C ILE A 208 16.30 30.72 3.88
N MET A 209 17.11 29.78 3.39
CA MET A 209 16.71 28.38 3.23
C MET A 209 16.32 27.74 4.57
N ASP A 210 17.09 27.98 5.63
CA ASP A 210 16.83 27.44 6.97
C ASP A 210 15.57 28.05 7.58
N GLY A 211 15.36 29.37 7.39
CA GLY A 211 14.13 30.04 7.81
C GLY A 211 12.92 29.43 7.11
N TRP A 212 12.96 29.31 5.78
CA TRP A 212 11.91 28.65 5.00
C TRP A 212 11.65 27.23 5.47
N MET A 213 12.71 26.42 5.61
CA MET A 213 12.61 25.05 6.13
C MET A 213 11.96 25.00 7.51
N ALA A 214 12.33 25.90 8.43
CA ALA A 214 11.73 25.96 9.76
C ALA A 214 10.25 26.35 9.72
N GLY A 215 9.86 27.26 8.82
CA GLY A 215 8.46 27.71 8.68
C GLY A 215 7.55 26.68 8.01
N LEU A 216 8.06 25.98 6.99
CA LEU A 216 7.32 24.92 6.28
C LEU A 216 6.88 23.77 7.19
N GLY A 217 7.63 23.51 8.27
CA GLY A 217 7.36 22.47 9.27
C GLY A 217 6.72 23.00 10.55
N ALA A 218 6.31 24.27 10.56
CA ALA A 218 5.61 24.86 11.69
C ALA A 218 4.10 24.66 11.55
N ALA A 219 3.50 23.88 12.45
CA ALA A 219 2.07 23.60 12.45
C ALA A 219 1.26 24.79 12.99
N VAL A 220 0.13 25.09 12.32
CA VAL A 220 -0.80 26.15 12.71
C VAL A 220 -2.19 25.55 12.92
N PRO A 221 -2.60 25.27 14.18
CA PRO A 221 -3.92 24.74 14.48
C PRO A 221 -5.05 25.62 13.88
N PRO A 222 -6.13 25.02 13.37
CA PRO A 222 -6.49 23.59 13.41
C PRO A 222 -5.78 22.73 12.36
N SER A 223 -4.94 23.31 11.50
CA SER A 223 -4.24 22.61 10.43
C SER A 223 -2.83 22.13 10.83
N THR A 224 -2.32 21.14 10.11
CA THR A 224 -0.92 20.72 10.21
C THR A 224 -0.02 21.72 9.46
N ASP A 225 1.30 21.53 9.50
CA ASP A 225 2.25 22.36 8.77
C ASP A 225 2.08 22.30 7.23
N ALA A 226 2.70 23.22 6.50
CA ALA A 226 2.52 23.36 5.05
C ALA A 226 2.89 22.09 4.28
N LEU A 227 3.96 21.40 4.70
CA LEU A 227 4.37 20.12 4.12
C LEU A 227 3.38 19.01 4.44
N GLY A 228 2.76 19.03 5.62
CA GLY A 228 1.70 18.09 5.98
C GLY A 228 0.45 18.24 5.14
N GLN A 229 0.03 19.47 4.88
CA GLN A 229 -1.08 19.76 3.99
C GLN A 229 -0.78 19.30 2.56
N LEU A 230 0.42 19.62 2.06
CA LEU A 230 0.86 19.18 0.73
C LEU A 230 0.90 17.66 0.60
N LEU A 231 1.40 16.96 1.62
CA LEU A 231 1.43 15.49 1.65
C LEU A 231 0.01 14.91 1.59
N SER A 232 -0.95 15.48 2.33
CA SER A 232 -2.36 15.07 2.27
C SER A 232 -2.95 15.27 0.87
N GLU A 233 -2.70 16.42 0.23
CA GLU A 233 -3.15 16.72 -1.13
C GLU A 233 -2.54 15.75 -2.17
N TYR A 234 -1.24 15.48 -2.06
CA TYR A 234 -0.54 14.58 -2.97
C TYR A 234 -1.00 13.13 -2.79
N ALA A 235 -1.14 12.66 -1.56
CA ALA A 235 -1.67 11.33 -1.28
C ALA A 235 -3.09 11.16 -1.85
N LYS A 236 -3.97 12.15 -1.64
CA LYS A 236 -5.33 12.16 -2.21
C LYS A 236 -5.31 12.08 -3.74
N ARG A 237 -4.40 12.82 -4.39
CA ARG A 237 -4.24 12.80 -5.85
C ARG A 237 -3.79 11.42 -6.36
N VAL A 238 -2.84 10.78 -5.68
CA VAL A 238 -2.39 9.42 -6.01
C VAL A 238 -3.52 8.40 -5.86
N PHE A 239 -4.23 8.41 -4.72
CA PHE A 239 -5.34 7.49 -4.51
C PHE A 239 -6.47 7.71 -5.52
N SER A 240 -6.78 8.96 -5.88
CA SER A 240 -7.79 9.27 -6.89
C SER A 240 -7.40 8.74 -8.27
N SER A 241 -6.12 8.88 -8.66
CA SER A 241 -5.59 8.30 -9.91
C SER A 241 -5.73 6.79 -9.92
N GLN A 242 -5.30 6.12 -8.84
CA GLN A 242 -5.38 4.66 -8.74
C GLN A 242 -6.82 4.14 -8.80
N LEU A 243 -7.76 4.82 -8.14
CA LEU A 243 -9.17 4.48 -8.18
C LEU A 243 -9.76 4.68 -9.58
N GLN A 244 -9.36 5.74 -10.29
CA GLN A 244 -9.77 5.96 -11.67
C GLN A 244 -9.25 4.85 -12.59
N HIS A 245 -7.97 4.48 -12.48
CA HIS A 245 -7.40 3.38 -13.26
C HIS A 245 -8.12 2.04 -13.00
N LEU A 246 -8.47 1.73 -11.74
CA LEU A 246 -9.25 0.54 -11.42
C LEU A 246 -10.67 0.59 -11.99
N LYS A 247 -11.29 1.78 -12.04
CA LYS A 247 -12.59 2.00 -12.69
C LYS A 247 -12.51 1.74 -14.20
N ASP A 248 -11.44 2.19 -14.85
CA ASP A 248 -11.24 1.98 -16.29
C ASP A 248 -11.03 0.48 -16.61
N ILE A 249 -10.25 -0.24 -15.77
CA ILE A 249 -10.10 -1.70 -15.87
C ILE A 249 -11.45 -2.41 -15.65
N ALA A 250 -12.17 -2.07 -14.58
CA ALA A 250 -13.46 -2.68 -14.29
C ALA A 250 -14.47 -2.45 -15.42
N GLY A 251 -14.50 -1.24 -15.98
CA GLY A 251 -15.33 -0.91 -17.14
C GLY A 251 -15.00 -1.75 -18.35
N THR A 252 -13.71 -1.98 -18.63
CA THR A 252 -13.25 -2.84 -19.74
C THR A 252 -13.68 -4.30 -19.52
N LEU A 253 -13.43 -4.84 -18.32
CA LEU A 253 -13.84 -6.20 -17.94
C LEU A 253 -15.37 -6.39 -17.96
N ALA A 254 -16.12 -5.34 -17.61
CA ALA A 254 -17.57 -5.40 -17.63
C ALA A 254 -18.16 -5.47 -19.04
N THR A 255 -17.44 -5.00 -20.05
CA THR A 255 -17.85 -5.10 -21.46
C THR A 255 -17.29 -6.32 -22.19
N GLU A 256 -16.47 -7.14 -21.54
CA GLU A 256 -15.89 -8.34 -22.13
C GLU A 256 -16.94 -9.47 -22.16
N GLU A 257 -17.17 -10.03 -23.34
CA GLU A 257 -18.01 -11.21 -23.55
C GLU A 257 -17.24 -12.48 -23.15
N ALA A 258 -17.92 -13.41 -22.49
CA ALA A 258 -17.35 -14.71 -22.16
C ALA A 258 -17.84 -15.76 -23.15
N GLU A 259 -16.93 -16.46 -23.82
CA GLU A 259 -17.30 -17.51 -24.77
C GLU A 259 -17.47 -18.87 -24.11
N ASP A 260 -16.71 -19.14 -23.05
CA ASP A 260 -16.63 -20.45 -22.41
C ASP A 260 -16.49 -20.38 -20.87
N ALA A 261 -16.67 -21.52 -20.21
CA ALA A 261 -16.53 -21.65 -18.76
C ALA A 261 -15.19 -21.11 -18.18
N PRO A 262 -13.99 -21.38 -18.75
CA PRO A 262 -12.76 -20.82 -18.22
C PRO A 262 -12.67 -19.30 -18.38
N GLN A 263 -13.20 -18.70 -19.46
CA GLN A 263 -13.28 -17.25 -19.61
C GLN A 263 -14.23 -16.62 -18.58
N VAL A 264 -15.40 -17.23 -18.31
CA VAL A 264 -16.31 -16.78 -17.24
C VAL A 264 -15.60 -16.74 -15.89
N ALA A 265 -14.90 -17.83 -15.54
CA ALA A 265 -14.16 -17.91 -14.28
C ALA A 265 -13.03 -16.86 -14.19
N LYS A 266 -12.34 -16.61 -15.30
CA LYS A 266 -11.28 -15.59 -15.39
C LYS A 266 -11.84 -14.17 -15.21
N LEU A 267 -12.92 -13.83 -15.92
CA LEU A 267 -13.57 -12.51 -15.82
C LEU A 267 -14.10 -12.24 -14.42
N ARG A 268 -14.77 -13.23 -13.84
CA ARG A 268 -15.24 -13.17 -12.45
C ARG A 268 -14.09 -12.89 -11.49
N SER A 269 -13.02 -13.69 -11.55
CA SER A 269 -11.86 -13.53 -10.67
C SER A 269 -11.16 -12.17 -10.86
N ALA A 270 -11.09 -11.68 -12.10
CA ALA A 270 -10.52 -10.37 -12.41
C ALA A 270 -11.34 -9.23 -11.79
N LEU A 271 -12.66 -9.25 -11.94
CA LEU A 271 -13.56 -8.25 -11.32
C LEU A 271 -13.52 -8.31 -9.79
N GLU A 272 -13.54 -9.50 -9.19
CA GLU A 272 -13.36 -9.68 -7.73
C GLU A 272 -12.02 -9.09 -7.25
N SER A 273 -10.94 -9.29 -8.03
CA SER A 273 -9.61 -8.72 -7.71
C SER A 273 -9.60 -7.20 -7.78
N VAL A 274 -10.25 -6.60 -8.78
CA VAL A 274 -10.36 -5.15 -8.93
C VAL A 274 -11.15 -4.55 -7.76
N ASP A 275 -12.27 -5.15 -7.39
CA ASP A 275 -13.07 -4.69 -6.25
C ASP A 275 -12.31 -4.83 -4.91
N HIS A 276 -11.59 -5.94 -4.71
CA HIS A 276 -10.72 -6.11 -3.54
C HIS A 276 -9.64 -5.02 -3.47
N LYS A 277 -8.95 -4.72 -4.58
CA LYS A 277 -7.93 -3.66 -4.65
C LYS A 277 -8.54 -2.28 -4.37
N ARG A 278 -9.74 -2.00 -4.92
CA ARG A 278 -10.47 -0.75 -4.68
C ARG A 278 -10.79 -0.56 -3.20
N ARG A 279 -11.35 -1.58 -2.53
CA ARG A 279 -11.62 -1.54 -1.09
C ARG A 279 -10.36 -1.31 -0.26
N LYS A 280 -9.25 -1.96 -0.63
CA LYS A 280 -7.95 -1.76 0.02
C LYS A 280 -7.46 -0.31 -0.11
N ILE A 281 -7.56 0.29 -1.30
CA ILE A 281 -7.17 1.69 -1.54
C ILE A 281 -8.06 2.65 -0.74
N LEU A 282 -9.39 2.45 -0.74
CA LEU A 282 -10.31 3.28 0.04
C LEU A 282 -10.03 3.20 1.54
N GLN A 283 -9.72 2.01 2.05
CA GLN A 283 -9.32 1.83 3.44
C GLN A 283 -7.99 2.55 3.74
N GLN A 284 -7.01 2.42 2.85
CA GLN A 284 -5.72 3.10 2.99
C GLN A 284 -5.90 4.63 2.99
N MET A 285 -6.74 5.16 2.10
CA MET A 285 -7.04 6.58 2.03
C MET A 285 -7.73 7.10 3.30
N ARG A 286 -8.63 6.33 3.91
CA ARG A 286 -9.22 6.67 5.23
C ARG A 286 -8.17 6.67 6.34
N ASN A 287 -7.31 5.66 6.38
CA ASN A 287 -6.23 5.56 7.36
C ASN A 287 -5.25 6.75 7.23
N ASP A 288 -4.84 7.07 6.01
CA ASP A 288 -3.92 8.18 5.72
C ASP A 288 -4.59 9.54 5.98
N ALA A 289 -5.87 9.71 5.67
CA ALA A 289 -6.62 10.92 6.03
C ALA A 289 -6.65 11.10 7.55
N ALA A 290 -6.97 10.04 8.30
CA ALA A 290 -6.97 10.08 9.76
C ALA A 290 -5.58 10.43 10.34
N LEU A 291 -4.50 10.13 9.62
CA LEU A 291 -3.13 10.31 10.09
C LEU A 291 -2.51 11.65 9.63
N LEU A 292 -2.94 12.18 8.49
CA LEU A 292 -2.41 13.41 7.88
C LEU A 292 -3.28 14.65 8.08
N THR A 293 -4.55 14.50 8.48
CA THR A 293 -5.46 15.63 8.73
C THR A 293 -5.75 15.82 10.22
N LEU A 294 -5.72 17.08 10.66
CA LEU A 294 -6.17 17.49 12.00
C LEU A 294 -7.65 17.88 12.01
N GLU A 295 -8.26 18.16 10.85
CA GLU A 295 -9.68 18.46 10.74
C GLU A 295 -10.54 17.19 10.91
N VAL A 296 -11.30 17.16 12.01
CA VAL A 296 -12.39 16.21 12.24
C VAL A 296 -13.58 16.65 11.38
N GLY A 297 -13.56 16.37 10.07
CA GLY A 297 -14.70 16.79 9.23
C GLY A 297 -14.54 16.77 7.72
N SER A 298 -13.60 16.01 7.15
CA SER A 298 -13.61 15.81 5.70
C SER A 298 -14.94 15.17 5.27
N PRO A 299 -15.63 15.70 4.24
CA PRO A 299 -16.87 15.11 3.75
C PRO A 299 -16.61 13.64 3.38
N PRO A 300 -17.60 12.74 3.57
CA PRO A 300 -17.42 11.33 3.29
C PRO A 300 -16.91 11.19 1.86
N ILE A 301 -15.80 10.46 1.72
CA ILE A 301 -15.24 10.09 0.43
C ILE A 301 -16.40 9.48 -0.37
N GLN A 302 -16.86 10.19 -1.40
CA GLN A 302 -17.88 9.67 -2.31
C GLN A 302 -17.28 8.47 -3.00
N ASN A 303 -17.83 7.29 -2.68
CA ASN A 303 -17.50 6.08 -3.41
C ASN A 303 -18.03 6.26 -4.84
N PRO A 304 -17.21 6.08 -5.88
CA PRO A 304 -17.72 6.05 -7.24
C PRO A 304 -18.76 4.92 -7.35
N SER A 305 -19.83 5.15 -8.10
CA SER A 305 -20.88 4.15 -8.30
C SER A 305 -20.29 2.87 -8.93
N THR A 306 -20.47 1.74 -8.25
CA THR A 306 -20.04 0.39 -8.69
C THR A 306 -21.19 -0.44 -9.25
N ALA A 307 -22.40 0.12 -9.34
CA ALA A 307 -23.62 -0.64 -9.61
C ALA A 307 -23.57 -1.48 -10.90
N ALA A 308 -22.96 -0.97 -11.97
CA ALA A 308 -22.83 -1.70 -13.23
C ALA A 308 -21.83 -2.88 -13.12
N GLU A 309 -20.75 -2.69 -12.36
CA GLU A 309 -19.71 -3.70 -12.15
C GLU A 309 -20.22 -4.80 -11.19
N ASP A 310 -20.98 -4.40 -10.17
CA ASP A 310 -21.64 -5.31 -9.23
C ASP A 310 -22.71 -6.16 -9.95
N ALA A 311 -23.50 -5.54 -10.84
CA ALA A 311 -24.43 -6.25 -11.70
C ALA A 311 -23.73 -7.23 -12.65
N ARG A 312 -22.58 -6.84 -13.23
CA ARG A 312 -21.76 -7.72 -14.06
C ARG A 312 -21.26 -8.92 -13.27
N LEU A 313 -20.69 -8.68 -12.08
CA LEU A 313 -20.16 -9.73 -11.24
C LEU A 313 -21.26 -10.71 -10.81
N ALA A 314 -22.44 -10.20 -10.43
CA ALA A 314 -23.61 -11.02 -10.11
C ALA A 314 -24.04 -11.91 -11.31
N SER A 315 -24.05 -11.35 -12.51
CA SER A 315 -24.35 -12.08 -13.74
C SER A 315 -23.35 -13.21 -14.00
N LEU A 316 -22.05 -12.94 -13.88
CA LEU A 316 -20.99 -13.95 -14.07
C LEU A 316 -21.04 -15.05 -12.99
N ILE A 317 -21.43 -14.72 -11.75
CA ILE A 317 -21.67 -15.71 -10.69
C ILE A 317 -22.81 -16.66 -11.08
N SER A 318 -23.92 -16.11 -11.54
CA SER A 318 -25.08 -16.88 -12.00
C SER A 318 -24.75 -17.73 -13.24
N LEU A 319 -24.02 -17.16 -14.21
CA LEU A 319 -23.57 -17.85 -15.41
C LEU A 319 -22.65 -19.04 -15.06
N ASP A 320 -21.66 -18.86 -14.20
CA ASP A 320 -20.80 -19.96 -13.72
C ASP A 320 -21.62 -21.08 -13.05
N GLY A 321 -22.67 -20.71 -12.29
CA GLY A 321 -23.61 -21.65 -11.70
C GLY A 321 -24.39 -22.45 -12.73
N ILE A 322 -24.87 -21.81 -13.80
CA ILE A 322 -25.55 -22.46 -14.93
C ILE A 322 -24.59 -23.41 -15.64
N LEU A 323 -23.38 -22.95 -15.99
CA LEU A 323 -22.40 -23.76 -16.72
C LEU A 323 -21.95 -25.00 -15.93
N LYS A 324 -21.85 -24.91 -14.61
CA LYS A 324 -21.59 -26.06 -13.74
C LYS A 324 -22.73 -27.07 -13.78
N GLN A 325 -23.98 -26.62 -13.69
CA GLN A 325 -25.15 -27.49 -13.78
C GLN A 325 -25.25 -28.18 -15.15
N VAL A 326 -25.04 -27.43 -16.24
CA VAL A 326 -24.98 -28.00 -17.60
C VAL A 326 -23.90 -29.09 -17.69
N LYS A 327 -22.70 -28.83 -17.19
CA LYS A 327 -21.60 -29.80 -17.20
C LYS A 327 -21.91 -31.04 -16.37
N ASP A 328 -22.60 -30.89 -15.24
CA ASP A 328 -23.00 -32.02 -14.40
C ASP A 328 -24.11 -32.85 -15.07
N THR A 329 -25.08 -32.23 -15.75
CA THR A 329 -26.09 -32.95 -16.56
C THR A 329 -25.43 -33.76 -17.68
N VAL A 330 -24.47 -33.17 -18.40
CA VAL A 330 -23.69 -33.86 -19.44
C VAL A 330 -22.85 -35.01 -18.86
N ARG A 331 -22.27 -34.84 -17.67
CA ARG A 331 -21.56 -35.94 -16.98
C ARG A 331 -22.50 -37.09 -16.64
N GLN A 332 -23.72 -36.79 -16.19
CA GLN A 332 -24.73 -37.81 -15.86
C GLN A 332 -25.24 -38.56 -17.10
N SER A 333 -25.10 -37.97 -18.30
CA SER A 333 -25.48 -38.57 -19.58
C SER A 333 -24.37 -39.40 -20.25
N SER A 334 -23.21 -39.56 -19.62
CA SER A 334 -22.06 -40.32 -20.15
C SER A 334 -22.29 -41.85 -20.31
N VAL A 335 -23.49 -42.34 -20.01
CA VAL A 335 -23.87 -43.74 -20.19
C VAL A 335 -24.32 -43.95 -21.64
N SER A 336 -23.88 -45.02 -22.29
CA SER A 336 -24.16 -45.34 -23.70
C SER A 336 -25.65 -45.51 -24.04
N ILE A 337 -26.50 -45.74 -23.03
CA ILE A 337 -27.96 -45.94 -23.15
C ILE A 337 -28.61 -45.28 -21.92
N LEU A 338 -29.68 -44.51 -22.12
CA LEU A 338 -30.45 -43.86 -21.05
C LEU A 338 -31.88 -44.40 -21.01
N SER A 339 -32.46 -44.53 -19.81
CA SER A 339 -33.90 -44.81 -19.70
C SER A 339 -34.72 -43.60 -20.15
N LYS A 340 -35.93 -43.84 -20.69
CA LYS A 340 -36.85 -42.76 -21.12
C LYS A 340 -37.13 -41.76 -20.00
N SER A 341 -37.42 -42.26 -18.80
CA SER A 341 -37.63 -41.44 -17.60
C SER A 341 -36.44 -40.53 -17.29
N LYS A 342 -35.21 -41.05 -17.32
CA LYS A 342 -33.98 -40.31 -17.00
C LYS A 342 -33.64 -39.26 -18.07
N LYS A 343 -33.79 -39.60 -19.35
CA LYS A 343 -33.58 -38.65 -20.46
C LYS A 343 -34.55 -37.48 -20.38
N LYS A 344 -35.84 -37.76 -20.12
CA LYS A 344 -36.87 -36.72 -19.94
C LYS A 344 -36.56 -35.81 -18.75
N ALA A 345 -36.11 -36.37 -17.62
CA ALA A 345 -35.71 -35.58 -16.44
C ALA A 345 -34.50 -34.67 -16.73
N MET A 346 -33.52 -35.15 -17.49
CA MET A 346 -32.35 -34.33 -17.88
C MET A 346 -32.73 -33.17 -18.81
N LEU A 347 -33.61 -33.39 -19.78
CA LEU A 347 -34.11 -32.34 -20.67
C LEU A 347 -34.91 -31.28 -19.90
N ALA A 348 -35.77 -31.71 -18.97
CA ALA A 348 -36.50 -30.79 -18.08
C ALA A 348 -35.55 -29.94 -17.21
N SER A 349 -34.45 -30.53 -16.73
CA SER A 349 -33.42 -29.78 -15.99
C SER A 349 -32.72 -28.71 -16.84
N LEU A 350 -32.50 -28.97 -18.13
CA LEU A 350 -31.98 -27.97 -19.07
C LEU A 350 -33.01 -26.86 -19.36
N ASP A 351 -34.30 -27.19 -19.41
CA ASP A 351 -35.38 -26.20 -19.54
C ASP A 351 -35.42 -25.25 -18.34
N GLU A 352 -35.32 -25.78 -17.11
CA GLU A 352 -35.22 -24.98 -15.89
C GLU A 352 -33.99 -24.06 -15.86
N LEU A 353 -32.89 -24.45 -16.50
CA LEU A 353 -31.71 -23.60 -16.65
C LEU A 353 -31.95 -22.49 -17.66
N SER A 354 -32.68 -22.79 -18.75
CA SER A 354 -33.10 -21.79 -19.73
C SER A 354 -34.07 -20.76 -19.12
N GLU A 355 -34.95 -21.18 -18.20
CA GLU A 355 -35.85 -20.27 -17.48
C GLU A 355 -35.12 -19.32 -16.53
N ARG A 356 -33.91 -19.68 -16.08
CA ARG A 356 -33.06 -18.83 -15.23
C ARG A 356 -32.26 -17.79 -16.02
N MET A 357 -32.24 -17.87 -17.35
CA MET A 357 -31.51 -16.93 -18.21
C MET A 357 -31.85 -15.44 -18.02
N PRO A 358 -33.11 -15.02 -17.78
CA PRO A 358 -33.43 -13.61 -17.60
C PRO A 358 -32.77 -12.96 -16.36
N SER A 359 -32.20 -13.76 -15.45
CA SER A 359 -31.39 -13.27 -14.33
C SER A 359 -29.97 -12.83 -14.72
N LEU A 360 -29.52 -13.20 -15.91
CA LEU A 360 -28.24 -12.80 -16.49
C LEU A 360 -28.37 -11.46 -17.23
N LEU A 361 -27.29 -10.71 -17.29
CA LEU A 361 -27.15 -9.58 -18.19
C LEU A 361 -27.14 -10.07 -19.65
N ASN A 362 -27.65 -9.23 -20.56
CA ASN A 362 -27.76 -9.55 -21.99
C ASN A 362 -26.45 -10.04 -22.62
N ILE A 363 -25.31 -9.52 -22.16
CA ILE A 363 -23.96 -9.89 -22.63
C ILE A 363 -23.60 -11.37 -22.32
N ASP A 364 -24.24 -11.98 -21.33
CA ASP A 364 -23.98 -13.37 -20.92
C ASP A 364 -24.98 -14.38 -21.53
N HIS A 365 -26.06 -13.90 -22.14
CA HIS A 365 -27.08 -14.75 -22.74
C HIS A 365 -26.52 -15.66 -23.83
N PRO A 366 -25.68 -15.19 -24.77
CA PRO A 366 -25.14 -16.04 -25.84
C PRO A 366 -24.34 -17.23 -25.30
N CYS A 367 -23.53 -17.01 -24.26
CA CYS A 367 -22.73 -18.06 -23.63
C CYS A 367 -23.63 -19.13 -22.99
N ALA A 368 -24.61 -18.71 -22.19
CA ALA A 368 -25.55 -19.63 -21.54
C ALA A 368 -26.37 -20.42 -22.58
N GLN A 369 -26.92 -19.75 -23.61
CA GLN A 369 -27.71 -20.38 -24.66
C GLN A 369 -26.91 -21.45 -25.40
N ARG A 370 -25.68 -21.12 -25.80
CA ARG A 370 -24.81 -22.05 -26.53
C ARG A 370 -24.56 -23.32 -25.72
N HIS A 371 -24.14 -23.17 -24.46
CA HIS A 371 -23.85 -24.33 -23.62
C HIS A 371 -25.09 -25.18 -23.30
N ILE A 372 -26.26 -24.56 -23.07
CA ILE A 372 -27.52 -25.29 -22.87
C ILE A 372 -27.93 -26.02 -24.15
N ALA A 373 -27.84 -25.36 -25.31
CA ALA A 373 -28.18 -25.96 -26.60
C ALA A 373 -27.26 -27.14 -26.96
N ASP A 374 -25.94 -26.98 -26.78
CA ASP A 374 -24.95 -28.03 -27.01
C ASP A 374 -25.21 -29.26 -26.12
N ALA A 375 -25.55 -29.03 -24.84
CA ALA A 375 -25.90 -30.11 -23.91
C ALA A 375 -27.22 -30.79 -24.27
N ARG A 376 -28.23 -30.02 -24.71
CA ARG A 376 -29.51 -30.57 -25.16
C ARG A 376 -29.31 -31.48 -26.37
N GLN A 377 -28.60 -30.99 -27.38
CA GLN A 377 -28.29 -31.77 -28.58
C GLN A 377 -27.55 -33.07 -28.22
N MET A 378 -26.58 -33.01 -27.31
CA MET A 378 -25.85 -34.19 -26.86
C MET A 378 -26.78 -35.22 -26.21
N ILE A 379 -27.68 -34.80 -25.32
CA ILE A 379 -28.62 -35.71 -24.64
C ILE A 379 -29.65 -36.31 -25.60
N GLU A 380 -30.16 -35.52 -26.54
CA GLU A 380 -31.12 -35.96 -27.55
C GLU A 380 -30.57 -37.10 -28.42
N THR A 381 -29.28 -37.06 -28.75
CA THR A 381 -28.61 -38.08 -29.58
C THR A 381 -28.36 -39.43 -28.87
N ILE A 382 -28.55 -39.53 -27.55
CA ILE A 382 -28.33 -40.76 -26.79
C ILE A 382 -29.53 -41.72 -26.98
N PRO A 383 -29.30 -43.01 -27.31
CA PRO A 383 -30.36 -43.99 -27.50
C PRO A 383 -31.12 -44.29 -26.19
N GLU A 384 -32.43 -44.53 -26.32
CA GLU A 384 -33.37 -44.75 -25.22
C GLU A 384 -33.66 -46.24 -24.98
N GLU A 385 -33.72 -46.67 -23.72
CA GLU A 385 -34.26 -47.97 -23.30
C GLU A 385 -35.59 -47.79 -22.57
N ASP A 386 -36.56 -48.68 -22.82
CA ASP A 386 -37.86 -48.66 -22.15
C ASP A 386 -37.72 -48.95 -20.65
N ASP A 387 -38.46 -48.21 -19.82
CA ASP A 387 -38.45 -48.36 -18.36
C ASP A 387 -38.96 -49.76 -17.97
N ARG A 388 -38.04 -50.71 -17.74
CA ARG A 388 -38.39 -52.02 -17.18
C ARG A 388 -38.78 -51.86 -15.71
N ILE A 389 -40.05 -52.10 -15.42
CA ILE A 389 -40.59 -52.21 -14.07
C ILE A 389 -39.88 -53.38 -13.36
N GLN A 390 -39.08 -53.10 -12.31
CA GLN A 390 -38.59 -54.14 -11.40
C GLN A 390 -38.87 -53.75 -9.93
N GLU A 391 -39.62 -54.64 -9.27
CA GLU A 391 -39.88 -54.67 -7.84
C GLU A 391 -38.61 -54.95 -6.99
N PRO A 392 -38.61 -54.59 -5.69
CA PRO A 392 -37.40 -54.60 -4.88
C PRO A 392 -37.19 -55.93 -4.14
N SER A 393 -36.15 -56.69 -4.49
CA SER A 393 -35.70 -57.83 -3.69
C SER A 393 -34.50 -57.49 -2.81
N ARG A 394 -34.72 -57.61 -1.50
CA ARG A 394 -33.77 -57.48 -0.39
C ARG A 394 -32.65 -58.52 -0.40
N SER A 395 -31.56 -58.14 0.27
CA SER A 395 -30.69 -58.93 1.18
C SER A 395 -29.44 -59.66 0.63
N ARG A 396 -28.25 -59.23 1.10
CA ARG A 396 -27.38 -60.04 1.97
C ARG A 396 -26.21 -59.23 2.58
N ARG A 397 -26.18 -59.20 3.93
CA ARG A 397 -24.99 -59.12 4.82
C ARG A 397 -24.06 -60.31 4.51
N SER A 398 -22.75 -60.39 4.80
CA SER A 398 -21.79 -59.75 5.72
C SER A 398 -20.41 -60.40 5.44
N SER A 399 -19.30 -59.75 5.76
CA SER A 399 -18.15 -60.40 6.45
C SER A 399 -17.11 -59.35 6.87
N ARG A 400 -16.84 -59.28 8.18
CA ARG A 400 -15.63 -58.70 8.78
C ARG A 400 -14.59 -59.83 8.82
N ASP A 401 -13.30 -59.50 8.67
CA ASP A 401 -12.33 -59.70 9.76
C ASP A 401 -10.96 -59.06 9.46
N PHE A 402 -10.20 -58.94 10.54
CA PHE A 402 -9.26 -57.89 10.92
C PHE A 402 -7.82 -58.02 10.40
N GLY A 403 -7.14 -56.87 10.33
CA GLY A 403 -5.67 -56.75 10.37
C GLY A 403 -5.26 -55.41 10.98
N THR A 404 -4.69 -55.45 12.19
CA THR A 404 -4.24 -54.30 12.98
C THR A 404 -2.96 -53.68 12.44
N GLY A 405 -3.10 -52.52 11.84
CA GLY A 405 -2.14 -51.43 11.79
C GLY A 405 -2.97 -50.19 11.57
N THR A 406 -2.87 -49.17 12.42
CA THR A 406 -3.58 -47.89 12.21
C THR A 406 -2.96 -47.19 11.00
N GLU A 407 -3.29 -47.68 9.82
CA GLU A 407 -3.08 -46.98 8.55
C GLU A 407 -3.93 -45.72 8.62
N VAL A 408 -3.27 -44.59 8.88
CA VAL A 408 -3.91 -43.28 8.76
C VAL A 408 -4.15 -43.07 7.27
N ASP A 409 -5.36 -43.38 6.83
CA ASP A 409 -5.76 -43.26 5.43
C ASP A 409 -5.80 -41.77 5.05
N VAL A 410 -4.93 -41.39 4.09
CA VAL A 410 -4.77 -40.02 3.60
C VAL A 410 -4.97 -40.05 2.08
N ALA A 411 -6.10 -39.52 1.64
CA ALA A 411 -6.53 -39.57 0.24
C ALA A 411 -5.60 -38.80 -0.72
N GLN A 412 -4.91 -37.76 -0.24
CA GLN A 412 -4.02 -36.94 -1.06
C GLN A 412 -2.89 -36.33 -0.23
N TRP A 413 -1.67 -36.42 -0.76
CA TRP A 413 -0.46 -35.83 -0.18
C TRP A 413 0.01 -34.61 -0.99
N ASN A 414 0.35 -33.53 -0.29
CA ASN A 414 0.97 -32.34 -0.86
C ASN A 414 2.37 -32.16 -0.29
N VAL A 415 3.34 -31.92 -1.18
CA VAL A 415 4.77 -31.84 -0.83
C VAL A 415 5.19 -30.38 -0.68
N LEU A 416 5.87 -30.07 0.42
CA LEU A 416 6.38 -28.74 0.74
C LEU A 416 7.86 -28.83 1.10
N GLN A 417 8.65 -27.95 0.49
CA GLN A 417 10.08 -27.86 0.74
C GLN A 417 10.37 -26.60 1.56
N PHE A 418 11.09 -26.75 2.67
CA PHE A 418 11.51 -25.66 3.53
C PHE A 418 13.02 -25.43 3.39
N ASN A 419 13.39 -24.19 3.07
CA ASN A 419 14.79 -23.76 3.00
C ASN A 419 15.19 -23.18 4.36
N THR A 420 16.08 -23.86 5.08
CA THR A 420 16.56 -23.47 6.43
C THR A 420 17.86 -22.67 6.42
N GLY A 421 18.38 -22.30 5.25
CA GLY A 421 19.67 -21.61 5.11
C GLY A 421 20.90 -22.54 5.20
N SER A 422 20.71 -23.85 5.37
CA SER A 422 21.74 -24.88 5.21
C SER A 422 21.70 -25.49 3.80
N ALA A 423 22.74 -26.25 3.43
CA ALA A 423 22.90 -26.82 2.08
C ALA A 423 21.83 -27.86 1.68
N ASN A 424 21.08 -28.41 2.64
CA ASN A 424 20.07 -29.44 2.41
C ASN A 424 18.68 -28.95 2.84
N PRO A 425 17.77 -28.64 1.91
CA PRO A 425 16.38 -28.35 2.25
C PRO A 425 15.68 -29.63 2.73
N PHE A 426 14.76 -29.50 3.69
CA PHE A 426 13.96 -30.64 4.14
C PHE A 426 12.55 -30.61 3.56
N ILE A 427 11.99 -31.80 3.32
CA ILE A 427 10.72 -31.98 2.63
C ILE A 427 9.66 -32.49 3.63
N ILE A 428 8.51 -31.84 3.64
CA ILE A 428 7.33 -32.23 4.42
C ILE A 428 6.21 -32.62 3.45
N LYS A 429 5.61 -33.80 3.64
CA LYS A 429 4.36 -34.19 2.99
C LYS A 429 3.21 -33.93 3.97
N CYS A 430 2.15 -33.28 3.50
CA CYS A 430 0.97 -33.00 4.30
C CYS A 430 -0.32 -33.45 3.59
N GLY A 431 -1.29 -33.93 4.36
CA GLY A 431 -2.59 -34.37 3.86
C GLY A 431 -3.66 -34.27 4.95
N ALA A 432 -4.85 -34.78 4.66
CA ALA A 432 -5.94 -34.88 5.63
C ALA A 432 -6.35 -36.34 5.80
N ASN A 433 -6.63 -36.73 7.04
CA ASN A 433 -7.30 -38.01 7.32
C ASN A 433 -8.82 -37.90 7.11
N SER A 434 -9.53 -39.01 7.27
CA SER A 434 -11.01 -39.10 7.21
C SER A 434 -11.74 -38.20 8.23
N ASN A 435 -11.07 -37.78 9.30
CA ASN A 435 -11.60 -36.87 10.31
C ASN A 435 -11.34 -35.38 10.00
N SER A 436 -10.83 -35.05 8.81
CA SER A 436 -10.42 -33.69 8.43
C SER A 436 -9.37 -33.09 9.39
N GLU A 437 -8.42 -33.91 9.83
CA GLU A 437 -7.26 -33.48 10.62
C GLU A 437 -6.00 -33.45 9.76
N LEU A 438 -5.12 -32.48 10.04
CA LEU A 438 -3.86 -32.34 9.31
C LEU A 438 -2.91 -33.47 9.69
N VAL A 439 -2.48 -34.24 8.70
CA VAL A 439 -1.48 -35.31 8.83
C VAL A 439 -0.20 -34.89 8.14
N ILE A 440 0.93 -35.10 8.82
CA ILE A 440 2.27 -34.83 8.29
C ILE A 440 3.07 -36.11 8.19
N LYS A 441 3.85 -36.23 7.11
CA LYS A 441 4.86 -37.24 6.87
C LYS A 441 6.19 -36.58 6.50
N ALA A 442 7.24 -36.85 7.27
CA ALA A 442 8.60 -36.35 7.04
C ALA A 442 9.64 -37.24 7.72
N ASP A 443 10.92 -37.04 7.42
CA ASP A 443 12.01 -37.75 8.10
C ASP A 443 12.07 -37.38 9.59
N ALA A 444 12.36 -38.38 10.44
CA ALA A 444 12.43 -38.18 11.88
C ALA A 444 13.57 -37.23 12.32
N ARG A 445 14.65 -37.10 11.52
CA ARG A 445 15.83 -36.27 11.84
C ARG A 445 16.25 -35.41 10.67
N VAL A 446 16.55 -34.14 10.91
CA VAL A 446 16.97 -33.17 9.88
C VAL A 446 18.42 -33.38 9.44
N GLN A 447 19.27 -33.90 10.34
CA GLN A 447 20.71 -34.06 10.11
C GLN A 447 21.09 -35.43 9.50
N GLU A 448 20.19 -36.42 9.55
CA GLU A 448 20.42 -37.79 9.08
C GLU A 448 19.29 -38.24 8.13
N PRO A 449 19.47 -38.15 6.79
CA PRO A 449 18.47 -38.60 5.81
C PRO A 449 18.27 -40.13 5.76
N LYS A 450 18.88 -40.87 6.70
CA LYS A 450 18.68 -42.32 6.92
C LYS A 450 17.74 -42.61 8.10
N GLY A 451 17.18 -41.58 8.75
CA GLY A 451 16.14 -41.76 9.75
C GLY A 451 14.85 -42.31 9.12
N GLY A 452 14.06 -43.05 9.89
CA GLY A 452 12.74 -43.51 9.42
C GLY A 452 11.79 -42.33 9.18
N GLU A 453 10.95 -42.42 8.14
CA GLU A 453 9.85 -41.49 7.91
C GLU A 453 8.81 -41.64 9.06
N ILE A 454 8.46 -40.53 9.72
CA ILE A 454 7.41 -40.51 10.74
C ILE A 454 6.13 -39.90 10.18
N VAL A 455 4.99 -40.57 10.43
CA VAL A 455 3.65 -40.08 10.08
C VAL A 455 2.90 -39.71 11.35
N ARG A 456 2.42 -38.46 11.44
CA ARG A 456 1.76 -37.92 12.64
C ARG A 456 0.59 -37.02 12.31
N VAL A 457 -0.46 -37.12 13.12
CA VAL A 457 -1.56 -36.14 13.15
C VAL A 457 -1.11 -34.94 13.97
N VAL A 458 -1.34 -33.75 13.44
CA VAL A 458 -0.83 -32.50 13.99
C VAL A 458 -1.91 -31.86 14.86
N PRO A 459 -1.61 -31.47 16.11
CA PRO A 459 -2.63 -30.89 16.99
C PRO A 459 -3.16 -29.56 16.46
N LYS A 460 -4.48 -29.35 16.56
CA LYS A 460 -5.12 -28.10 16.16
C LYS A 460 -4.67 -26.95 17.07
N PRO A 461 -4.49 -25.71 16.57
CA PRO A 461 -4.02 -24.58 17.37
C PRO A 461 -4.77 -24.34 18.70
N PRO A 462 -6.11 -24.49 18.81
CA PRO A 462 -6.83 -24.29 20.07
C PRO A 462 -6.43 -25.27 21.19
N VAL A 463 -5.90 -26.45 20.83
CA VAL A 463 -5.42 -27.43 21.82
C VAL A 463 -4.26 -26.87 22.64
N LEU A 464 -3.51 -25.90 22.11
CA LEU A 464 -2.35 -25.30 22.75
C LEU A 464 -2.67 -24.08 23.63
N GLU A 465 -3.93 -23.63 23.68
CA GLU A 465 -4.34 -22.36 24.30
C GLU A 465 -4.00 -22.30 25.80
N ASN A 466 -4.12 -23.43 26.50
CA ASN A 466 -3.88 -23.54 27.94
C ASN A 466 -2.60 -24.29 28.32
N MET A 467 -1.74 -24.64 27.35
CA MET A 467 -0.50 -25.38 27.61
C MET A 467 0.66 -24.44 27.99
N SER A 468 1.51 -24.90 28.90
CA SER A 468 2.82 -24.34 29.21
C SER A 468 3.85 -24.62 28.10
N LEU A 469 5.01 -23.96 28.16
CA LEU A 469 6.08 -24.16 27.18
C LEU A 469 6.63 -25.59 27.24
N GLU A 470 6.72 -26.17 28.43
CA GLU A 470 7.20 -27.52 28.70
C GLU A 470 6.23 -28.57 28.15
N GLU A 471 4.92 -28.37 28.34
CA GLU A 471 3.88 -29.24 27.76
C GLU A 471 3.86 -29.15 26.24
N MET A 472 4.01 -27.95 25.66
CA MET A 472 4.12 -27.79 24.21
C MET A 472 5.38 -28.47 23.64
N LYS A 473 6.52 -28.42 24.36
CA LYS A 473 7.73 -29.16 23.95
C LYS A 473 7.50 -30.67 23.97
N GLN A 474 6.77 -31.18 24.94
CA GLN A 474 6.42 -32.60 25.01
C GLN A 474 5.53 -33.00 23.82
N VAL A 475 4.49 -32.21 23.52
CA VAL A 475 3.62 -32.43 22.35
C VAL A 475 4.42 -32.39 21.05
N PHE A 476 5.37 -31.46 20.92
CA PHE A 476 6.21 -31.34 19.72
C PHE A 476 7.34 -32.38 19.64
N SER A 477 7.66 -33.10 20.72
CA SER A 477 8.65 -34.18 20.69
C SER A 477 8.18 -35.38 19.85
N GLU A 478 6.87 -35.50 19.64
CA GLU A 478 6.27 -36.57 18.83
C GLU A 478 6.19 -36.21 17.34
N LEU A 479 6.42 -34.93 16.98
CA LEU A 479 6.38 -34.42 15.61
C LEU A 479 7.76 -34.56 14.93
N PRO A 480 7.83 -34.57 13.59
CA PRO A 480 9.12 -34.52 12.89
C PRO A 480 9.96 -33.33 13.39
N GLU A 481 11.25 -33.57 13.65
CA GLU A 481 12.18 -32.59 14.24
C GLU A 481 12.15 -31.23 13.50
N ALA A 482 12.05 -31.30 12.17
CA ALA A 482 12.01 -30.13 11.29
C ALA A 482 10.82 -29.20 11.59
N LEU A 483 9.66 -29.78 11.91
CA LEU A 483 8.45 -29.04 12.25
C LEU A 483 8.57 -28.40 13.65
N SER A 484 9.11 -29.17 14.59
CA SER A 484 9.31 -28.73 15.97
C SER A 484 10.28 -27.54 16.02
N LEU A 485 11.37 -27.57 15.24
CA LEU A 485 12.30 -26.45 15.13
C LEU A 485 11.66 -25.18 14.55
N LEU A 486 10.78 -25.31 13.55
CA LEU A 486 10.07 -24.16 12.96
C LEU A 486 9.04 -23.56 13.93
N ALA A 487 8.43 -24.39 14.78
CA ALA A 487 7.39 -23.98 15.71
C ALA A 487 7.94 -23.39 17.02
N LEU A 488 9.07 -23.90 17.53
CA LEU A 488 9.59 -23.53 18.84
C LEU A 488 10.15 -22.10 18.88
N ALA A 489 9.75 -21.35 19.91
CA ALA A 489 10.29 -20.04 20.26
C ALA A 489 10.77 -20.03 21.73
N ARG A 490 11.37 -18.91 22.15
CA ARG A 490 11.88 -18.73 23.53
C ARG A 490 10.76 -18.58 24.57
N THR A 491 9.55 -18.22 24.14
CA THR A 491 8.39 -17.92 25.00
C THR A 491 7.17 -18.69 24.53
N ALA A 492 6.29 -19.11 25.44
CA ALA A 492 5.05 -19.85 25.14
C ALA A 492 4.18 -19.15 24.07
N ASP A 493 3.94 -17.84 24.21
CA ASP A 493 3.12 -17.07 23.26
C ASP A 493 3.74 -17.05 21.85
N GLY A 494 5.07 -16.88 21.81
CA GLY A 494 5.85 -16.95 20.58
C GLY A 494 5.76 -18.33 19.90
N THR A 495 5.79 -19.40 20.67
CA THR A 495 5.64 -20.78 20.17
C THR A 495 4.25 -21.01 19.61
N ARG A 496 3.19 -20.58 20.32
CA ARG A 496 1.80 -20.67 19.83
C ARG A 496 1.60 -19.88 18.53
N ALA A 497 2.15 -18.66 18.45
CA ALA A 497 2.03 -17.82 17.26
C ALA A 497 2.74 -18.44 16.04
N ARG A 498 3.97 -18.95 16.23
CA ARG A 498 4.74 -19.63 15.17
C ARG A 498 4.06 -20.90 14.73
N TYR A 499 3.65 -21.74 15.67
CA TYR A 499 2.95 -22.98 15.39
C TYR A 499 1.63 -22.74 14.65
N SER A 500 0.83 -21.77 15.08
CA SER A 500 -0.44 -21.42 14.41
C SER A 500 -0.23 -20.97 12.97
N ARG A 501 0.83 -20.22 12.70
CA ARG A 501 1.20 -19.79 11.34
C ARG A 501 1.68 -20.97 10.49
N LEU A 502 2.50 -21.84 11.06
CA LEU A 502 2.99 -23.05 10.41
C LEU A 502 1.83 -23.99 10.07
N TYR A 503 0.96 -24.28 11.03
CA TYR A 503 -0.25 -25.07 10.86
C TYR A 503 -1.12 -24.54 9.72
N ARG A 504 -1.41 -23.23 9.68
CA ARG A 504 -2.17 -22.60 8.59
C ARG A 504 -1.48 -22.77 7.24
N THR A 505 -0.16 -22.57 7.19
CA THR A 505 0.62 -22.72 5.94
C THR A 505 0.50 -24.12 5.36
N LEU A 506 0.55 -25.14 6.22
CA LEU A 506 0.41 -26.54 5.82
C LEU A 506 -1.04 -26.89 5.45
N ALA A 507 -2.01 -26.51 6.30
CA ALA A 507 -3.42 -26.81 6.09
C ALA A 507 -4.00 -26.12 4.84
N MET A 508 -3.58 -24.89 4.50
CA MET A 508 -3.98 -24.21 3.25
C MET A 508 -3.59 -24.99 1.99
N LYS A 509 -2.54 -25.81 2.08
CA LYS A 509 -2.06 -26.62 0.96
C LYS A 509 -2.83 -27.93 0.81
N VAL A 510 -3.70 -28.26 1.75
CA VAL A 510 -4.57 -29.44 1.72
C VAL A 510 -5.99 -29.01 1.35
N PRO A 511 -6.50 -29.34 0.14
CA PRO A 511 -7.80 -28.83 -0.34
C PRO A 511 -8.98 -29.10 0.60
N SER A 512 -9.02 -30.26 1.25
CA SER A 512 -10.08 -30.67 2.18
C SER A 512 -10.07 -29.92 3.52
N LEU A 513 -9.00 -29.18 3.84
CA LEU A 513 -8.88 -28.41 5.09
C LEU A 513 -9.10 -26.90 4.89
N ARG A 514 -9.41 -26.43 3.67
CA ARG A 514 -9.53 -24.99 3.38
C ARG A 514 -10.63 -24.30 4.19
N ASP A 515 -11.78 -24.95 4.37
CA ASP A 515 -12.90 -24.37 5.13
C ASP A 515 -12.54 -24.22 6.63
N LEU A 516 -11.84 -25.22 7.19
CA LEU A 516 -11.32 -25.19 8.56
C LEU A 516 -10.27 -24.08 8.75
N VAL A 517 -9.43 -23.82 7.75
CA VAL A 517 -8.51 -22.68 7.77
C VAL A 517 -9.28 -21.36 7.78
N GLY A 518 -10.37 -21.25 7.01
CA GLY A 518 -11.24 -20.08 7.02
C GLY A 518 -11.88 -19.78 8.37
N GLU A 519 -12.22 -20.82 9.16
CA GLU A 519 -12.67 -20.65 10.55
C GLU A 519 -11.56 -20.17 11.48
N LEU A 520 -10.35 -20.73 11.35
CA LEU A 520 -9.15 -20.30 12.08
C LEU A 520 -8.70 -18.87 11.73
N GLU A 521 -9.09 -18.34 10.58
CA GLU A 521 -8.84 -16.94 10.17
C GLU A 521 -9.87 -15.95 10.75
N LYS A 522 -11.13 -16.39 10.92
CA LYS A 522 -12.19 -15.59 11.58
C LYS A 522 -11.97 -15.50 13.09
N GLY A 523 -11.44 -16.56 13.71
CA GLY A 523 -10.90 -16.55 15.06
C GLY A 523 -9.50 -15.92 15.06
N GLY A 524 -9.43 -14.59 14.95
CA GLY A 524 -8.17 -13.86 14.92
C GLY A 524 -7.18 -14.31 16.01
N VAL A 525 -5.89 -14.23 15.67
CA VAL A 525 -4.72 -14.31 16.58
C VAL A 525 -5.14 -14.35 18.04
N LEU A 526 -4.97 -15.53 18.69
CA LEU A 526 -5.15 -15.79 20.12
C LEU A 526 -5.19 -14.47 20.90
N LYS A 527 -6.40 -14.02 21.23
CA LYS A 527 -6.61 -12.79 21.97
C LYS A 527 -6.08 -12.98 23.38
N ASP A 528 -5.22 -12.06 23.82
CA ASP A 528 -4.91 -11.88 25.24
C ASP A 528 -6.22 -11.66 26.02
N THR A 529 -6.67 -12.66 26.77
CA THR A 529 -7.51 -12.41 27.94
C THR A 529 -6.57 -12.14 29.11
N LYS A 530 -6.38 -10.84 29.41
CA LYS A 530 -5.77 -10.40 30.66
C LYS A 530 -6.61 -10.91 31.85
N ALA A 531 -5.92 -11.38 32.88
CA ALA A 531 -6.42 -11.40 34.25
C ALA A 531 -6.68 -9.97 34.76
#